data_AF-A0A0S8ESX8-F1
#
_entry.id   AF-A0A0S8ESX8-F1
#
_cell.length_a   1.000
_cell.length_b   1.000
_cell.length_c   1.000
_cell.angle_alpha   90.00
_cell.angle_beta   90.00
_cell.angle_gamma   90.00
#
_symmetry.space_group_name_H-M   'P 1'
#
loop_
_entity.id
_entity.type
_entity.pdbx_description
1 polymer ?
#
loop_
_entity_poly.entity_id
_entity_poly.type
_entity_poly.pdbx_seq_one_letter_code
_entity_poly.pdbx_strand_id
1 'polypeptide(L)'
;MVTLVAGILEDIYRNASSPLGQARILQFNYLKAFGGITREASTGEYRIHSGKAREALASLATQLMFVQGNRDYEAAGRLLQDMGGMDLLLREDMKRLSGLELPVGIIFEQGLDVLEPA
;
A
#
# COMPACT_ATOMS: atom_id res chain seq x y z
N MET A 1 10.75 -1.17 -8.17
CA MET A 1 9.68 -2.10 -7.73
C MET A 1 9.73 -2.35 -6.24
N VAL A 2 10.90 -2.70 -5.67
CA VAL A 2 11.06 -2.85 -4.21
C VAL A 2 10.59 -1.61 -3.44
N THR A 3 11.09 -0.42 -3.78
CA THR A 3 10.69 0.85 -3.14
C THR A 3 9.19 1.14 -3.21
N LEU A 4 8.56 0.78 -4.32
CA LEU A 4 7.10 0.97 -4.49
C LEU A 4 6.32 0.08 -3.51
N VAL A 5 6.68 -1.21 -3.42
CA VAL A 5 6.01 -2.14 -2.51
C VAL A 5 6.27 -1.77 -1.04
N ALA A 6 7.48 -1.33 -0.72
CA ALA A 6 7.78 -0.80 0.61
C ALA A 6 6.92 0.42 0.95
N GLY A 7 6.80 1.39 0.03
CA GLY A 7 5.94 2.57 0.21
C GLY A 7 4.45 2.21 0.30
N ILE A 8 3.98 1.19 -0.42
CA ILE A 8 2.61 0.67 -0.26
C ILE A 8 2.39 0.17 1.18
N LEU A 9 3.30 -0.64 1.72
CA LEU A 9 3.17 -1.16 3.09
C LEU A 9 3.24 -0.04 4.13
N GLU A 10 4.11 0.96 3.92
CA GLU A 10 4.18 2.15 4.75
C GLU A 10 2.88 2.95 4.74
N ASP A 11 2.29 3.18 3.57
CA ASP A 11 1.02 3.90 3.45
C ASP A 11 -0.12 3.13 4.13
N ILE A 12 -0.15 1.78 4.02
CA ILE A 12 -1.14 0.93 4.70
C ILE A 12 -0.98 1.06 6.20
N TYR A 13 0.25 0.95 6.71
CA TYR A 13 0.56 1.07 8.13
C TYR A 13 0.07 2.41 8.70
N ARG A 14 0.34 3.52 7.99
CA ARG A 14 -0.02 4.87 8.46
C ARG A 14 -1.51 5.19 8.27
N ASN A 15 -2.16 4.63 7.25
CA ASN A 15 -3.45 5.14 6.77
C ASN A 15 -4.52 4.06 6.57
N ALA A 16 -4.44 2.90 7.23
CA ALA A 16 -5.27 1.71 6.99
C ALA A 16 -6.78 1.97 6.84
N SER A 17 -7.34 2.90 7.62
CA SER A 17 -8.78 3.22 7.61
C SER A 17 -9.19 4.33 6.63
N SER A 18 -8.25 4.94 5.92
CA SER A 18 -8.51 6.03 4.98
C SER A 18 -8.78 5.51 3.55
N PRO A 19 -9.38 6.33 2.66
CA PRO A 19 -9.49 5.99 1.24
C PRO A 19 -8.13 5.70 0.58
N LEU A 20 -7.08 6.42 0.98
CA LEU A 20 -5.72 6.16 0.49
C LEU A 20 -5.23 4.78 0.93
N GLY A 21 -5.41 4.44 2.21
CA GLY A 21 -5.06 3.12 2.75
C GLY A 21 -5.79 1.99 2.03
N GLN A 22 -7.10 2.12 1.81
CA GLN A 22 -7.88 1.14 1.05
C GLN A 22 -7.36 0.97 -0.39
N ALA A 23 -7.01 2.07 -1.06
CA ALA A 23 -6.43 2.01 -2.40
C ALA A 23 -5.05 1.32 -2.42
N ARG A 24 -4.27 1.44 -1.34
CA ARG A 24 -2.97 0.78 -1.19
C ARG A 24 -3.10 -0.70 -0.85
N ILE A 25 -4.07 -1.06 0.00
CA ILE A 25 -4.44 -2.45 0.27
C ILE A 25 -4.87 -3.14 -1.03
N LEU A 26 -5.67 -2.47 -1.86
CA LEU A 26 -6.06 -2.96 -3.18
C LEU A 26 -4.86 -3.24 -4.08
N GLN A 27 -3.93 -2.28 -4.22
CA GLN A 27 -2.70 -2.48 -5.01
C GLN A 27 -1.87 -3.66 -4.47
N PHE A 28 -1.73 -3.75 -3.15
CA PHE A 28 -1.01 -4.84 -2.49
C PHE A 28 -1.67 -6.20 -2.76
N ASN A 29 -2.98 -6.32 -2.58
CA ASN A 29 -3.73 -7.55 -2.82
C ASN A 29 -3.71 -7.94 -4.29
N TYR A 30 -3.77 -6.98 -5.21
CA TYR A 30 -3.63 -7.24 -6.65
C TYR A 30 -2.23 -7.77 -7.00
N LEU A 31 -1.17 -7.15 -6.48
CA LEU A 31 0.19 -7.65 -6.64
C LEU A 31 0.34 -9.08 -6.10
N LYS A 32 -0.29 -9.39 -4.96
CA LYS A 32 -0.28 -10.73 -4.36
C LYS A 32 -1.02 -11.75 -5.23
N ALA A 33 -2.23 -11.43 -5.66
CA ALA A 33 -3.07 -12.31 -6.47
C ALA A 33 -2.45 -12.65 -7.83
N PHE A 34 -1.75 -11.71 -8.44
CA PHE A 34 -1.10 -11.90 -9.74
C PHE A 34 0.37 -12.34 -9.62
N GLY A 35 0.82 -12.71 -8.42
CA GLY A 35 2.16 -13.25 -8.18
C GLY A 35 3.29 -12.22 -8.35
N GLY A 36 2.97 -10.92 -8.34
CA GLY A 36 3.94 -9.84 -8.28
C GLY A 36 4.66 -9.75 -6.94
N ILE A 37 4.02 -10.21 -5.87
CA ILE A 37 4.64 -10.38 -4.55
C ILE A 37 4.29 -11.73 -3.93
N THR A 38 5.20 -12.26 -3.10
CA THR A 38 4.98 -13.43 -2.25
C THR A 38 5.52 -13.15 -0.86
N ARG A 39 4.90 -13.70 0.18
CA ARG A 39 5.41 -13.61 1.56
C ARG A 39 6.17 -14.87 1.91
N GLU A 40 7.37 -14.70 2.45
CA GLU A 40 8.14 -15.79 3.04
C GLU A 40 7.56 -16.12 4.43
N ALA A 41 7.20 -17.39 4.66
CA ALA A 41 6.52 -17.79 5.89
C ALA A 41 7.47 -17.75 7.09
N SER A 42 8.75 -18.08 6.86
CA SER A 42 9.78 -18.17 7.90
C SER A 42 10.23 -16.81 8.44
N THR A 43 10.36 -15.81 7.58
CA THR A 43 10.85 -14.47 7.96
C THR A 43 9.74 -13.43 8.07
N GLY A 44 8.60 -13.65 7.41
CA GLY A 44 7.56 -12.65 7.25
C GLY A 44 7.90 -11.51 6.29
N GLU A 45 8.95 -11.68 5.48
CA GLU A 45 9.34 -10.71 4.46
C GLU A 45 8.58 -10.92 3.15
N TYR A 46 8.39 -9.83 2.40
CA TYR A 46 7.81 -9.89 1.06
C TYR A 46 8.89 -9.91 -0.01
N ARG A 47 8.86 -10.92 -0.86
CA ARG A 47 9.66 -11.02 -2.07
C ARG A 47 8.90 -10.43 -3.25
N ILE A 48 9.55 -9.54 -4.01
CA ILE A 48 8.99 -8.94 -5.22
C ILE A 48 9.47 -9.70 -6.45
N HIS A 49 8.52 -10.17 -7.27
CA HIS A 49 8.77 -10.77 -8.57
C HIS A 49 8.63 -9.70 -9.65
N SER A 50 9.68 -8.90 -9.88
CA SER A 50 9.62 -7.64 -10.62
C SER A 50 8.92 -7.69 -11.98
N GLY A 51 9.09 -8.76 -12.76
CA GLY A 51 8.38 -8.94 -14.04
C GLY A 51 6.86 -9.02 -13.84
N LYS A 52 6.42 -9.98 -13.00
CA LYS A 52 5.02 -10.17 -12.65
C LYS A 52 4.41 -8.96 -11.94
N ALA A 53 5.18 -8.29 -11.09
CA ALA A 53 4.72 -7.07 -10.42
C ALA A 53 4.43 -5.95 -11.42
N ARG A 54 5.26 -5.80 -12.45
CA ARG A 54 5.05 -4.81 -13.51
C ARG A 54 3.82 -5.15 -14.35
N GLU A 55 3.66 -6.41 -14.73
CA GLU A 55 2.50 -6.90 -15.47
C GLU A 55 1.21 -6.71 -14.66
N ALA A 56 1.22 -7.07 -13.37
CA ALA A 56 0.10 -6.89 -12.46
C ALA A 56 -0.29 -5.41 -12.34
N LEU A 57 0.66 -4.50 -12.14
CA LEU A 57 0.37 -3.06 -12.05
C LEU A 57 -0.14 -2.49 -13.37
N ALA A 58 0.41 -2.90 -14.51
CA ALA A 58 -0.08 -2.47 -15.82
C ALA A 58 -1.52 -2.96 -16.08
N SER A 59 -1.81 -4.21 -15.71
CA SER A 59 -3.14 -4.79 -15.77
C SER A 59 -4.13 -4.05 -14.87
N LEU A 60 -3.76 -3.78 -13.61
CA LEU A 60 -4.58 -3.01 -12.69
C LEU A 60 -4.84 -1.59 -13.20
N ALA A 61 -3.80 -0.89 -13.68
CA ALA A 61 -3.95 0.46 -14.24
C ALA A 61 -4.92 0.47 -15.44
N THR A 62 -4.82 -0.54 -16.32
CA THR A 62 -5.73 -0.71 -17.45
C THR A 62 -7.17 -0.89 -16.99
N GLN A 63 -7.40 -1.79 -16.02
CA GLN A 63 -8.73 -2.03 -15.45
C GLN A 63 -9.31 -0.75 -14.83
N LEU A 64 -8.51 -0.02 -14.03
CA LEU A 64 -8.94 1.23 -13.40
C LEU A 64 -9.28 2.30 -14.44
N MET A 65 -8.50 2.44 -15.50
CA MET A 65 -8.79 3.39 -16.59
C MET A 65 -10.10 3.07 -17.30
N PHE A 66 -10.41 1.79 -17.57
CA PHE A 66 -11.70 1.39 -18.15
C PHE A 66 -12.87 1.67 -17.21
N VAL A 67 -12.74 1.30 -15.93
CA VAL A 67 -13.78 1.54 -14.92
C VAL A 67 -14.07 3.04 -14.79
N GLN A 68 -13.02 3.86 -14.69
CA GLN A 68 -13.14 5.32 -14.59
C GLN A 68 -13.70 5.95 -15.88
N GLY A 69 -13.19 5.55 -17.04
CA GLY A 69 -13.61 6.08 -18.34
C GLY A 69 -15.08 5.79 -18.65
N ASN A 70 -15.58 4.62 -18.24
CA ASN A 70 -16.98 4.23 -18.41
C ASN A 70 -17.90 4.72 -17.27
N ARG A 71 -17.34 5.35 -16.23
CA ARG A 71 -18.07 5.71 -15.00
C ARG A 71 -18.80 4.51 -14.38
N ASP A 72 -18.16 3.34 -14.40
CA ASP A 72 -18.74 2.09 -13.90
C ASP A 72 -18.59 1.99 -12.37
N TYR A 73 -19.50 2.66 -11.66
CA TYR A 73 -19.52 2.69 -10.19
C TYR A 73 -19.69 1.29 -9.57
N GLU A 74 -20.42 0.42 -10.24
CA GLU A 74 -20.63 -0.97 -9.82
C GLU A 74 -19.33 -1.76 -9.86
N ALA A 75 -18.57 -1.66 -10.96
CA ALA A 75 -17.26 -2.30 -11.06
C ALA A 75 -16.24 -1.68 -10.09
N ALA A 76 -16.28 -0.38 -9.86
CA ALA A 76 -15.44 0.29 -8.87
C ALA A 76 -15.74 -0.23 -7.44
N GLY A 77 -17.03 -0.36 -7.09
CA GLY A 77 -17.47 -0.89 -5.81
C GLY A 77 -17.03 -2.34 -5.60
N ARG A 78 -17.20 -3.20 -6.61
CA ARG A 78 -16.72 -4.60 -6.55
C ARG A 78 -15.21 -4.70 -6.35
N LEU A 79 -14.43 -3.90 -7.08
CA LEU A 79 -12.97 -3.93 -6.95
C LEU A 79 -12.52 -3.56 -5.52
N LEU A 80 -13.16 -2.55 -4.91
CA LEU A 80 -12.88 -2.17 -3.52
C LEU A 80 -13.36 -3.23 -2.52
N GLN A 81 -14.52 -3.83 -2.75
CA GLN A 81 -15.05 -4.89 -1.89
C GLN A 81 -14.13 -6.12 -1.88
N ASP A 82 -13.66 -6.53 -3.06
CA ASP A 82 -12.89 -7.76 -3.22
C ASP A 82 -11.42 -7.58 -2.80
N MET A 83 -10.84 -6.40 -3.05
CA MET A 83 -9.39 -6.18 -2.91
C MET A 83 -9.02 -5.09 -1.90
N GLY A 84 -9.94 -4.23 -1.47
CA GLY A 84 -9.66 -3.10 -0.56
C GLY A 84 -9.55 -3.46 0.92
N GLY A 85 -9.81 -4.72 1.28
CA GLY A 85 -9.74 -5.21 2.67
C GLY A 85 -8.42 -5.90 3.00
N MET A 86 -7.95 -5.76 4.24
CA MET A 86 -6.81 -6.54 4.74
C MET A 86 -7.26 -7.96 5.12
N ASP A 87 -6.57 -8.96 4.59
CA ASP A 87 -6.65 -10.33 5.11
C ASP A 87 -5.98 -10.45 6.49
N LEU A 88 -6.12 -11.61 7.12
CA LEU A 88 -5.58 -11.84 8.47
C LEU A 88 -4.06 -11.64 8.50
N LEU A 89 -3.34 -12.13 7.49
CA LEU A 89 -1.89 -12.09 7.42
C LEU A 89 -1.36 -10.66 7.31
N LEU A 90 -1.95 -9.84 6.43
CA LEU A 90 -1.60 -8.44 6.29
C LEU A 90 -1.91 -7.66 7.57
N ARG A 91 -3.02 -7.95 8.26
CA ARG A 91 -3.33 -7.31 9.56
C ARG A 91 -2.28 -7.65 10.62
N GLU A 92 -1.84 -8.90 10.68
CA GLU A 92 -0.78 -9.33 11.60
C GLU A 92 0.55 -8.64 11.30
N ASP A 93 0.89 -8.51 10.01
CA ASP A 93 2.09 -7.78 9.59
C ASP A 93 2.03 -6.29 9.96
N MET A 94 0.89 -5.64 9.78
CA MET A 94 0.70 -4.25 10.20
C MET A 94 0.79 -4.11 11.74
N LYS A 95 0.23 -5.07 12.49
CA LYS A 95 0.34 -5.09 13.96
C LYS A 95 1.78 -5.24 14.42
N ARG A 96 2.58 -6.06 13.73
CA ARG A 96 4.02 -6.20 14.00
C ARG A 96 4.76 -4.87 13.79
N LEU A 97 4.43 -4.12 12.73
CA LEU A 97 5.01 -2.79 12.49
C LEU A 97 4.61 -1.78 13.57
N SER A 98 3.37 -1.82 14.07
CA SER A 98 2.92 -0.97 15.17
C SER A 98 3.70 -1.20 16.47
N GLY A 99 4.19 -2.42 16.71
CA GLY A 99 5.03 -2.74 17.87
C GLY A 99 6.47 -2.21 17.79
N LEU A 100 6.91 -1.68 16.64
CA LEU A 100 8.26 -1.15 16.43
C LEU A 100 8.36 0.36 16.69
N GLU A 101 7.27 1.02 17.08
CA GLU A 101 7.22 2.48 17.37
C GLU A 101 7.84 3.34 16.26
N LEU A 102 7.59 2.99 15.00
CA LEU A 102 8.17 3.69 13.85
C LEU A 102 7.66 5.14 13.77
N PRO A 103 8.52 6.12 13.41
CA PRO A 103 8.11 7.52 13.26
C PRO A 103 7.00 7.69 12.21
N VAL A 104 5.85 8.23 12.63
CA VAL A 104 4.67 8.43 11.77
C VAL A 104 4.73 9.69 10.89
N GLY A 105 5.75 10.52 11.07
CA GLY A 105 6.00 11.69 10.24
C GLY A 105 7.18 12.48 10.77
N ILE A 106 7.33 13.69 10.25
CA ILE A 106 8.32 14.67 10.71
C ILE A 106 7.54 15.90 11.13
N ILE A 107 7.79 16.36 12.35
CA ILE A 107 7.38 17.71 12.78
C ILE A 107 8.54 18.61 12.38
N PHE A 108 8.28 19.60 11.52
CA PHE A 108 9.29 20.56 11.11
C PHE A 108 9.16 21.81 11.98
N GLU A 109 10.08 21.97 12.92
CA GLU A 109 10.18 23.15 13.79
C GLU A 109 10.89 24.27 13.03
N GLN A 110 10.16 25.36 12.74
CA GLN A 110 10.63 26.46 11.91
C GLN A 110 10.10 27.81 12.42
N GLY A 111 10.90 28.88 12.27
CA GLY A 111 10.53 30.23 12.69
C GLY A 111 11.72 31.04 13.20
N LEU A 112 11.49 32.32 13.50
CA LEU A 112 12.53 33.21 14.08
C LEU A 112 12.93 32.78 15.50
N ASP A 113 12.04 32.08 16.19
CA ASP A 113 12.18 31.54 17.53
C ASP A 113 13.18 30.37 17.62
N VAL A 114 13.47 29.71 16.51
CA VAL A 114 14.41 28.56 16.43
C VAL A 114 15.70 28.87 15.66
N LEU A 115 15.92 30.13 15.27
CA LEU A 115 17.16 30.58 14.63
C LEU A 115 18.24 30.87 15.69
N GLU A 116 19.37 30.15 15.65
CA GLU A 116 20.51 30.49 16.48
C GLU A 116 21.10 31.86 16.07
N PRO A 117 21.48 32.72 17.03
CA PRO A 117 22.11 33.99 16.71
C PRO A 117 23.46 33.79 16.01
N ALA A 118 23.72 34.62 14.99
CA ALA A 118 24.93 34.59 14.17
C ALA A 118 26.20 35.00 14.93
#